data_AF-A0A4R0DP10-F1
#
_entry.id   AF-A0A4R0DP10-F1
#
_cell.length_a   1.000
_cell.length_b   1.000
_cell.length_c   1.000
_cell.angle_alpha   90.00
_cell.angle_beta   90.00
_cell.angle_gamma   90.00
#
_symmetry.space_group_name_H-M   'P 1'
#
loop_
_entity.id
_entity.type
_entity.pdbx_description
1 polymer ?
#
loop_
_entity_poly.entity_id
_entity_poly.type
_entity_poly.pdbx_seq_one_letter_code
_entity_poly.pdbx_strand_id
1 'polypeptide(L)'
;MQVMIDFWKGFRLLPSAWLLLVQFCMLWLSIIGHRGLSYRAFMWCLGVLALLIIAKVIRQTPVYTFLGLSFVGGAFIFSFLILLGFDTVAIQVIAHSFESLAYFLAAYGLVRYMFADRYLTKDEMFAAGAVFTLIAWGFAFLYNICQLLMPNSFQSPTAGLQSWLNLLFLSFSLQSATGLSDIMPMTPATRILAMLQMFCGVMYLALIVSRLIALQYIRHNPRQNND
;
A
#
# COMPACT_ATOMS: atom_id res chain seq x y z
N MET A 1 -6.89 -0.73 -33.20
CA MET A 1 -5.62 -1.34 -32.75
C MET A 1 -4.58 -0.30 -32.29
N GLN A 2 -4.41 0.83 -32.99
CA GLN A 2 -3.50 1.92 -32.59
C GLN A 2 -3.86 2.58 -31.25
N VAL A 3 -5.14 2.76 -30.93
CA VAL A 3 -5.60 3.27 -29.62
C VAL A 3 -5.09 2.42 -28.45
N MET A 4 -5.02 1.09 -28.61
CA MET A 4 -4.54 0.18 -27.56
C MET A 4 -3.01 0.25 -27.39
N ILE A 5 -2.29 0.56 -28.47
CA ILE A 5 -0.81 0.69 -28.49
C ILE A 5 -0.38 2.07 -27.97
N ASP A 6 -1.12 3.13 -28.30
CA ASP A 6 -0.87 4.47 -27.78
C ASP A 6 -1.34 4.60 -26.32
N PHE A 7 -2.42 3.90 -25.94
CA PHE A 7 -2.77 3.67 -24.54
C PHE A 7 -1.61 2.97 -23.82
N TRP A 8 -1.05 1.89 -24.39
CA TRP A 8 0.12 1.18 -23.85
C TRP A 8 1.41 2.02 -23.77
N LYS A 9 1.64 2.94 -24.71
CA LYS A 9 2.79 3.86 -24.71
C LYS A 9 2.63 4.98 -23.67
N GLY A 10 1.44 5.57 -23.55
CA GLY A 10 1.09 6.48 -22.45
C GLY A 10 1.13 5.80 -21.08
N PHE A 11 0.76 4.53 -21.03
CA PHE A 11 0.85 3.65 -19.86
C PHE A 11 2.28 3.32 -19.41
N ARG A 12 3.21 3.17 -20.36
CA ARG A 12 4.63 2.90 -20.06
C ARG A 12 5.33 4.07 -19.36
N LEU A 13 4.73 5.26 -19.42
CA LEU A 13 5.23 6.51 -18.85
C LEU A 13 4.73 6.78 -17.42
N LEU A 14 3.74 6.01 -16.92
CA LEU A 14 3.09 6.24 -15.63
C LEU A 14 3.08 4.97 -14.76
N PRO A 15 4.24 4.47 -14.28
CA PRO A 15 4.31 3.23 -13.53
C PRO A 15 3.52 3.28 -12.22
N SER A 16 3.33 4.46 -11.64
CA SER A 16 2.59 4.67 -10.39
C SER A 16 1.07 4.52 -10.58
N ALA A 17 0.55 4.89 -11.76
CA ALA A 17 -0.86 4.71 -12.10
C ALA A 17 -1.26 3.23 -12.17
N TRP A 18 -0.36 2.37 -12.66
CA TRP A 18 -0.61 0.92 -12.71
C TRP A 18 -0.64 0.31 -11.30
N LEU A 19 0.24 0.76 -10.42
CA LEU A 19 0.25 0.34 -9.02
C LEU A 19 -1.09 0.66 -8.35
N LEU A 20 -1.57 1.90 -8.54
CA LEU A 20 -2.84 2.38 -7.98
C LEU A 20 -4.03 1.59 -8.55
N LEU A 21 -4.05 1.36 -9.86
CA LEU A 21 -5.10 0.57 -10.52
C LEU A 21 -5.13 -0.86 -9.97
N VAL A 22 -3.97 -1.50 -9.81
CA VAL A 22 -3.85 -2.85 -9.24
C VAL A 22 -4.40 -2.89 -7.81
N GLN A 23 -4.09 -1.88 -6.98
CA GLN A 23 -4.63 -1.80 -5.62
C GLN A 23 -6.15 -1.60 -5.59
N PHE A 24 -6.72 -0.79 -6.48
CA PHE A 24 -8.18 -0.67 -6.59
C PHE A 24 -8.82 -1.96 -7.10
N CYS A 25 -8.20 -2.64 -8.08
CA CYS A 25 -8.66 -3.95 -8.52
C CYS A 25 -8.64 -4.97 -7.38
N MET A 26 -7.62 -4.96 -6.51
CA MET A 26 -7.60 -5.81 -5.31
C MET A 26 -8.75 -5.50 -4.35
N LEU A 27 -9.03 -4.22 -4.10
CA LEU A 27 -10.17 -3.81 -3.27
C LEU A 27 -11.49 -4.29 -3.87
N TRP A 28 -11.68 -4.14 -5.17
CA TRP A 28 -12.91 -4.58 -5.83
C TRP A 28 -13.04 -6.11 -5.80
N LEU A 29 -11.95 -6.83 -6.03
CA LEU A 29 -11.93 -8.28 -5.91
C LEU A 29 -12.22 -8.74 -4.49
N SER A 30 -11.83 -7.96 -3.47
CA SER A 30 -12.06 -8.28 -2.06
C SER A 30 -13.53 -8.46 -1.69
N ILE A 31 -14.44 -7.83 -2.47
CA ILE A 31 -15.90 -7.94 -2.32
C ILE A 31 -16.39 -9.34 -2.69
N ILE A 32 -15.74 -10.01 -3.64
CA ILE A 32 -16.17 -11.31 -4.19
C ILE A 32 -15.78 -12.47 -3.27
N GLY A 33 -15.35 -12.19 -2.03
CA GLY A 33 -14.81 -13.12 -1.03
C GLY A 33 -15.61 -14.41 -0.82
N HIS A 34 -15.43 -15.38 -1.71
CA HIS A 34 -15.86 -16.76 -1.57
C HIS A 34 -14.68 -17.59 -1.08
N ARG A 35 -14.95 -18.56 -0.20
CA ARG A 35 -13.99 -19.46 0.48
C ARG A 35 -13.20 -20.40 -0.47
N GLY A 36 -13.14 -20.11 -1.78
CA GLY A 36 -12.45 -20.93 -2.77
C GLY A 36 -10.91 -20.79 -2.71
N LEU A 37 -10.20 -21.88 -2.93
CA LEU A 37 -8.74 -21.89 -3.11
C LEU A 37 -8.31 -20.99 -4.29
N SER A 38 -9.10 -20.96 -5.36
CA SER A 38 -8.83 -20.12 -6.54
C SER A 38 -8.84 -18.63 -6.22
N TYR A 39 -9.71 -18.18 -5.32
CA TYR A 39 -9.77 -16.78 -4.90
C TYR A 39 -8.54 -16.38 -4.08
N ARG A 40 -8.10 -17.25 -3.16
CA ARG A 40 -6.86 -17.07 -2.39
C ARG A 40 -5.64 -16.98 -3.29
N ALA A 41 -5.52 -17.89 -4.26
CA ALA A 41 -4.43 -17.87 -5.24
C ALA A 41 -4.45 -16.62 -6.12
N PHE A 42 -5.62 -16.11 -6.48
CA PHE A 42 -5.74 -14.90 -7.31
C PHE A 42 -5.38 -13.63 -6.54
N MET A 43 -5.84 -13.48 -5.29
CA MET A 43 -5.43 -12.39 -4.40
C MET A 43 -3.93 -12.42 -4.12
N TRP A 44 -3.36 -13.62 -3.98
CA TRP A 44 -1.92 -13.81 -3.85
C TRP A 44 -1.16 -13.36 -5.10
N CYS A 45 -1.58 -13.81 -6.28
CA CYS A 45 -0.99 -13.42 -7.56
C CYS A 45 -1.03 -11.90 -7.77
N LEU A 46 -2.14 -11.26 -7.41
CA LEU A 46 -2.28 -9.81 -7.41
C LEU A 46 -1.28 -9.16 -6.44
N GLY A 47 -1.16 -9.68 -5.20
CA GLY A 47 -0.20 -9.18 -4.21
C GLY A 47 1.24 -9.25 -4.73
N VAL A 48 1.62 -10.38 -5.33
CA VAL A 48 2.92 -10.56 -5.99
C VAL A 48 3.09 -9.57 -7.14
N LEU A 49 2.06 -9.36 -7.97
CA LEU A 49 2.08 -8.36 -9.03
C LEU A 49 2.31 -6.95 -8.49
N ALA A 50 1.62 -6.54 -7.43
CA ALA A 50 1.85 -5.25 -6.78
C ALA A 50 3.30 -5.14 -6.28
N LEU A 51 3.83 -6.17 -5.62
CA LEU A 51 5.22 -6.20 -5.16
C LEU A 51 6.25 -6.12 -6.31
N LEU A 52 5.98 -6.77 -7.45
CA LEU A 52 6.83 -6.67 -8.65
C LEU A 52 6.76 -5.28 -9.29
N ILE A 53 5.58 -4.66 -9.32
CA ILE A 53 5.39 -3.30 -9.83
C ILE A 53 6.13 -2.31 -8.93
N ILE A 54 6.00 -2.46 -7.61
CA ILE A 54 6.75 -1.72 -6.59
C ILE A 54 8.26 -1.84 -6.85
N ALA A 55 8.77 -3.07 -7.01
CA ALA A 55 10.19 -3.31 -7.25
C ALA A 55 10.68 -2.62 -8.53
N LYS A 56 9.84 -2.58 -9.58
CA LYS A 56 10.13 -1.87 -10.82
C LYS A 56 10.14 -0.35 -10.63
N VAL A 57 9.23 0.20 -9.82
CA VAL A 57 9.12 1.63 -9.51
C VAL A 57 10.33 2.13 -8.70
N ILE A 58 10.88 1.31 -7.80
CA ILE A 58 12.03 1.66 -6.93
C ILE A 58 13.39 1.70 -7.67
N ARG A 59 13.45 1.35 -8.97
CA ARG A 59 14.71 1.20 -9.76
C ARG A 59 15.58 2.46 -9.94
N GLN A 60 15.38 3.54 -9.19
CA GLN A 60 16.20 4.73 -9.28
C GLN A 60 17.48 4.70 -8.42
N THR A 61 17.61 3.77 -7.45
CA THR A 61 18.84 3.64 -6.65
C THR A 61 19.17 2.18 -6.35
N PRO A 62 20.41 1.70 -6.60
CA PRO A 62 20.77 0.29 -6.52
C PRO A 62 20.61 -0.31 -5.12
N VAL A 63 20.85 0.47 -4.06
CA VAL A 63 20.74 0.02 -2.66
C VAL A 63 19.29 -0.29 -2.28
N TYR A 64 18.35 0.61 -2.59
CA TYR A 64 16.93 0.41 -2.30
C TYR A 64 16.29 -0.66 -3.18
N THR A 65 16.81 -0.86 -4.40
CA THR A 65 16.36 -1.95 -5.29
C THR A 65 16.76 -3.30 -4.72
N PHE A 66 17.99 -3.45 -4.21
CA PHE A 66 18.44 -4.69 -3.58
C PHE A 66 17.66 -5.01 -2.30
N LEU A 67 17.48 -4.00 -1.44
CA LEU A 67 16.74 -4.17 -0.20
C LEU A 67 15.26 -4.50 -0.47
N GLY A 68 14.61 -3.75 -1.35
CA GLY A 68 13.22 -4.00 -1.77
C GLY A 68 13.03 -5.38 -2.40
N LEU A 69 13.94 -5.80 -3.29
CA LEU A 69 13.86 -7.12 -3.91
C LEU A 69 14.06 -8.26 -2.91
N SER A 70 14.91 -8.08 -1.90
CA SER A 70 15.10 -9.05 -0.82
C SER A 70 13.82 -9.22 0.01
N PHE A 71 13.16 -8.11 0.38
CA PHE A 71 11.89 -8.16 1.12
C PHE A 71 10.75 -8.76 0.29
N VAL A 72 10.65 -8.40 -0.99
CA VAL A 72 9.66 -8.96 -1.93
C VAL A 72 9.90 -10.45 -2.16
N GLY A 73 11.15 -10.86 -2.34
CA GLY A 73 11.53 -12.26 -2.49
C GLY A 73 11.23 -13.08 -1.23
N GLY A 74 11.55 -12.54 -0.05
CA GLY A 74 11.23 -13.14 1.24
C GLY A 74 9.72 -13.34 1.41
N ALA A 75 8.94 -12.28 1.19
CA ALA A 75 7.47 -12.34 1.22
C ALA A 75 6.92 -13.42 0.27
N PHE A 76 7.44 -13.47 -0.96
CA PHE A 76 7.04 -14.49 -1.94
C PHE A 76 7.31 -15.91 -1.47
N ILE A 77 8.51 -16.18 -0.94
CA ILE A 77 8.91 -17.51 -0.47
C ILE A 77 8.03 -17.97 0.70
N PHE A 78 7.85 -17.12 1.71
CA PHE A 78 7.04 -17.48 2.88
C PHE A 78 5.55 -17.64 2.53
N SER A 79 5.05 -16.79 1.64
CA SER A 79 3.65 -16.87 1.20
C SER A 79 3.40 -18.09 0.31
N PHE A 80 4.39 -18.52 -0.49
CA PHE A 80 4.36 -19.80 -1.19
C PHE A 80 4.40 -21.00 -0.22
N LEU A 81 5.12 -20.88 0.90
CA LEU A 81 5.19 -21.93 1.93
C LEU A 81 3.85 -22.12 2.65
N ILE A 82 3.10 -21.04 2.89
CA ILE A 82 1.74 -21.09 3.43
C ILE A 82 0.79 -21.79 2.44
N LEU A 83 0.92 -21.51 1.14
CA LEU A 83 0.13 -22.18 0.10
C LEU A 83 0.39 -23.69 0.05
N LEU A 84 1.60 -24.14 0.39
CA LEU A 84 1.99 -25.55 0.49
C LEU A 84 1.43 -26.28 1.72
N GLY A 85 0.70 -25.59 2.61
CA GLY A 85 0.03 -26.19 3.76
C GLY A 85 0.81 -26.14 5.08
N PHE A 86 1.90 -25.38 5.16
CA PHE A 86 2.60 -25.11 6.41
C PHE A 86 1.91 -23.97 7.19
N ASP A 87 0.75 -24.25 7.77
CA ASP A 87 -0.09 -23.28 8.50
C ASP A 87 0.37 -23.02 9.96
N THR A 88 1.67 -22.82 10.17
CA THR A 88 2.19 -22.45 11.49
C THR A 88 2.09 -20.95 11.70
N VAL A 89 1.57 -20.51 12.86
CA VAL A 89 1.42 -19.08 13.22
C VAL A 89 2.73 -18.31 13.03
N ALA A 90 3.87 -18.92 13.37
CA ALA A 90 5.19 -18.30 13.18
C ALA A 90 5.51 -17.96 11.71
N ILE A 91 5.14 -18.84 10.77
CA ILE A 91 5.39 -18.62 9.33
C ILE A 91 4.50 -17.49 8.81
N GLN A 92 3.25 -17.44 9.25
CA GLN A 92 2.33 -16.35 8.88
C GLN A 92 2.79 -15.00 9.42
N VAL A 93 3.27 -14.94 10.66
CA VAL A 93 3.83 -13.71 11.24
C VAL A 93 5.06 -13.24 10.47
N ILE A 94 5.97 -14.15 10.12
CA ILE A 94 7.16 -13.82 9.32
C ILE A 94 6.74 -13.32 7.92
N ALA A 95 5.84 -14.02 7.23
CA ALA A 95 5.36 -13.64 5.91
C ALA A 95 4.76 -12.22 5.90
N HIS A 96 3.81 -11.96 6.80
CA HIS A 96 3.18 -10.65 6.91
C HIS A 96 4.13 -9.55 7.36
N SER A 97 5.17 -9.88 8.13
CA SER A 97 6.21 -8.93 8.51
C SER A 97 7.01 -8.49 7.28
N PHE A 98 7.47 -9.46 6.47
CA PHE A 98 8.16 -9.18 5.22
C PHE A 98 7.28 -8.39 4.23
N GLU A 99 6.00 -8.74 4.11
CA GLU A 99 5.04 -7.99 3.29
C GLU A 99 4.89 -6.55 3.77
N SER A 100 4.61 -6.35 5.06
CA SER A 100 4.48 -5.02 5.66
C SER A 100 5.73 -4.15 5.44
N LEU A 101 6.92 -4.69 5.67
CA LEU A 101 8.21 -4.03 5.40
C LEU A 101 8.39 -3.67 3.92
N ALA A 102 8.01 -4.57 3.00
CA ALA A 102 8.07 -4.29 1.56
C ALA A 102 7.14 -3.12 1.18
N TYR A 103 5.92 -3.08 1.71
CA TYR A 103 4.98 -1.98 1.50
C TYR A 103 5.48 -0.65 2.07
N PHE A 104 6.08 -0.65 3.26
CA PHE A 104 6.67 0.57 3.84
C PHE A 104 7.89 1.07 3.06
N LEU A 105 8.78 0.18 2.64
CA LEU A 105 9.92 0.53 1.79
C LEU A 105 9.47 1.07 0.43
N ALA A 106 8.40 0.51 -0.13
CA ALA A 106 7.77 1.01 -1.35
C ALA A 106 7.22 2.41 -1.19
N ALA A 107 6.45 2.64 -0.12
CA ALA A 107 5.92 3.95 0.22
C ALA A 107 7.06 4.95 0.38
N TYR A 108 8.10 4.61 1.15
CA TYR A 108 9.26 5.47 1.35
C TYR A 108 10.02 5.77 0.03
N GLY A 109 10.23 4.77 -0.82
CA GLY A 109 10.88 4.93 -2.12
C GLY A 109 10.11 5.87 -3.05
N LEU A 110 8.79 5.73 -3.10
CA LEU A 110 7.92 6.62 -3.87
C LEU A 110 7.87 8.04 -3.29
N VAL A 111 7.82 8.20 -1.97
CA VAL A 111 7.88 9.51 -1.32
C VAL A 111 9.20 10.20 -1.67
N ARG A 112 10.33 9.49 -1.56
CA ARG A 112 11.65 10.02 -1.93
C ARG A 112 11.71 10.40 -3.42
N TYR A 113 11.13 9.57 -4.29
CA TYR A 113 11.01 9.87 -5.71
C TYR A 113 10.23 11.16 -5.95
N MET A 114 9.06 11.32 -5.30
CA MET A 114 8.28 12.54 -5.36
C MET A 114 9.11 13.74 -4.90
N PHE A 115 9.75 13.70 -3.72
CA PHE A 115 10.54 14.84 -3.23
C PHE A 115 11.79 15.18 -4.05
N ALA A 116 12.34 14.23 -4.83
CA ALA A 116 13.51 14.47 -5.66
C ALA A 116 13.19 15.29 -6.92
N ASP A 117 11.94 15.22 -7.42
CA ASP A 117 11.56 15.88 -8.66
C ASP A 117 11.25 17.37 -8.44
N ARG A 118 11.69 18.20 -9.40
CA ARG A 118 11.58 19.67 -9.30
C ARG A 118 10.30 20.23 -9.92
N TYR A 119 9.55 19.41 -10.67
CA TYR A 119 8.34 19.81 -11.38
C TYR A 119 7.23 18.77 -11.19
N LEU A 120 6.00 19.25 -11.04
CA LEU A 120 4.83 18.39 -10.93
C LEU A 120 4.58 17.60 -12.23
N THR A 121 4.85 16.29 -12.20
CA THR A 121 4.50 15.39 -13.30
C THR A 121 3.14 14.72 -13.06
N LYS A 122 2.49 14.25 -14.14
CA LYS A 122 1.24 13.48 -14.00
C LYS A 122 1.46 12.19 -13.21
N ASP A 123 2.65 11.59 -13.28
CA ASP A 123 2.97 10.38 -12.51
C ASP A 123 3.01 10.66 -11.02
N GLU A 124 3.53 11.82 -10.58
CA GLU A 124 3.56 12.19 -9.16
C GLU A 124 2.16 12.32 -8.55
N MET A 125 1.16 12.76 -9.31
CA MET A 125 -0.22 12.83 -8.83
C MET A 125 -0.79 11.43 -8.56
N PHE A 126 -0.51 10.46 -9.44
CA PHE A 126 -0.87 9.06 -9.21
C PHE A 126 0.00 8.41 -8.13
N ALA A 127 1.28 8.75 -8.06
CA ALA A 127 2.20 8.28 -7.03
C ALA A 127 1.74 8.70 -5.63
N ALA A 128 1.18 9.91 -5.47
CA ALA A 128 0.58 10.33 -4.21
C ALA A 128 -0.53 9.37 -3.77
N GLY A 129 -1.52 9.13 -4.64
CA GLY A 129 -2.59 8.17 -4.32
C GLY A 129 -2.06 6.76 -4.03
N ALA A 130 -1.07 6.32 -4.80
CA ALA A 130 -0.44 5.00 -4.63
C ALA A 130 0.35 4.88 -3.31
N VAL A 131 1.02 5.93 -2.85
CA VAL A 131 1.71 5.92 -1.55
C VAL A 131 0.70 5.83 -0.41
N PHE A 132 -0.40 6.59 -0.50
CA PHE A 132 -1.44 6.58 0.52
C PHE A 132 -1.97 5.15 0.74
N THR A 133 -2.28 4.45 -0.34
CA THR A 133 -2.73 3.06 -0.29
C THR A 133 -1.62 2.11 0.18
N LEU A 134 -0.36 2.27 -0.26
CA LEU A 134 0.76 1.43 0.21
C LEU A 134 0.93 1.49 1.73
N ILE A 135 0.81 2.68 2.33
CA ILE A 135 0.87 2.86 3.78
C ILE A 135 -0.31 2.13 4.45
N ALA A 136 -1.53 2.29 3.92
CA ALA A 136 -2.71 1.63 4.46
C ALA A 136 -2.58 0.09 4.44
N TRP A 137 -2.03 -0.46 3.35
CA TRP A 137 -1.75 -1.88 3.24
C TRP A 137 -0.66 -2.34 4.20
N GLY A 138 0.43 -1.58 4.35
CA GLY A 138 1.51 -1.86 5.30
C GLY A 138 1.01 -1.99 6.74
N PHE A 139 0.16 -1.06 7.18
CA PHE A 139 -0.47 -1.12 8.51
C PHE A 139 -1.51 -2.24 8.64
N ALA A 140 -2.25 -2.58 7.58
CA ALA A 140 -3.20 -3.70 7.62
C ALA A 140 -2.49 -5.04 7.86
N PHE A 141 -1.31 -5.27 7.26
CA PHE A 141 -0.47 -6.43 7.58
C PHE A 141 0.02 -6.41 9.03
N LEU A 142 0.34 -5.24 9.56
CA LEU A 142 0.77 -5.09 10.96
C LEU A 142 -0.36 -5.41 11.94
N TYR A 143 -1.59 -4.99 11.65
CA TYR A 143 -2.77 -5.37 12.42
C TYR A 143 -3.05 -6.87 12.34
N ASN A 144 -2.83 -7.49 11.18
CA ASN A 144 -2.94 -8.94 11.04
C ASN A 144 -1.92 -9.66 11.95
N ILE A 145 -0.66 -9.21 11.98
CA ILE A 145 0.36 -9.74 12.90
C ILE A 145 -0.09 -9.60 14.37
N CYS A 146 -0.63 -8.45 14.78
CA CYS A 146 -1.12 -8.26 16.14
C CYS A 146 -2.25 -9.24 16.49
N GLN A 147 -3.17 -9.48 15.56
CA GLN A 147 -4.25 -10.46 15.75
C GLN A 147 -3.72 -11.88 15.91
N LEU A 148 -2.65 -12.25 15.20
CA LEU A 148 -2.02 -13.57 15.29
C LEU A 148 -1.25 -13.77 16.61
N LEU A 149 -0.56 -12.73 17.09
CA LEU A 149 0.23 -12.79 18.33
C LEU A 149 -0.63 -12.71 19.60
N MET A 150 -1.68 -11.89 19.56
CA MET A 150 -2.54 -11.62 20.71
C MET A 150 -3.99 -11.89 20.32
N PRO A 151 -4.57 -13.04 20.72
CA PRO A 151 -6.00 -13.27 20.57
C PRO A 151 -6.78 -12.19 21.34
N ASN A 152 -7.88 -11.69 20.77
CA ASN A 152 -8.67 -10.56 21.27
C ASN A 152 -8.03 -9.16 21.13
N SER A 153 -7.11 -8.98 20.17
CA SER A 153 -6.55 -7.66 19.84
C SER A 153 -7.58 -6.63 19.35
N PHE A 154 -8.65 -7.10 18.70
CA PHE A 154 -9.68 -6.27 18.10
C PHE A 154 -11.06 -6.64 18.62
N GLN A 155 -11.88 -5.62 18.90
CA GLN A 155 -13.30 -5.79 19.16
C GLN A 155 -14.09 -5.51 17.88
N SER A 156 -15.03 -6.40 17.57
CA SER A 156 -15.87 -6.35 16.37
C SER A 156 -17.25 -6.93 16.71
N PRO A 157 -18.32 -6.53 16.00
CA PRO A 157 -19.64 -7.14 16.14
C PRO A 157 -19.65 -8.65 15.86
N THR A 158 -18.73 -9.11 14.99
CA THR A 158 -18.55 -10.52 14.67
C THR A 158 -17.48 -11.16 15.56
N ALA A 159 -17.82 -12.27 16.21
CA ALA A 159 -16.89 -13.03 17.04
C ALA A 159 -15.82 -13.74 16.19
N GLY A 160 -14.56 -13.67 16.63
CA GLY A 160 -13.43 -14.40 16.03
C GLY A 160 -12.38 -13.51 15.36
N LEU A 161 -11.53 -14.13 14.53
CA LEU A 161 -10.52 -13.42 13.73
C LEU A 161 -11.19 -12.47 12.74
N GLN A 162 -10.69 -11.23 12.69
CA GLN A 162 -11.16 -10.25 11.71
C GLN A 162 -10.73 -10.64 10.30
N SER A 163 -11.61 -10.39 9.34
CA SER A 163 -11.33 -10.60 7.93
C SER A 163 -10.26 -9.62 7.44
N TRP A 164 -9.58 -9.96 6.34
CA TRP A 164 -8.61 -9.06 5.72
C TRP A 164 -9.21 -7.70 5.32
N LEU A 165 -10.42 -7.74 4.74
CA LEU A 165 -11.15 -6.53 4.33
C LEU A 165 -11.47 -5.64 5.53
N ASN A 166 -11.87 -6.25 6.65
CA ASN A 166 -12.14 -5.58 7.92
C ASN A 166 -10.90 -4.83 8.46
N LEU A 167 -9.73 -5.48 8.44
CA LEU A 167 -8.47 -4.85 8.86
C LEU A 167 -8.02 -3.73 7.91
N LEU A 168 -8.21 -3.91 6.60
CA LEU A 168 -7.98 -2.86 5.61
C LEU A 168 -8.93 -1.68 5.83
N PHE A 169 -10.22 -1.93 6.08
CA PHE A 169 -11.21 -0.89 6.33
C PHE A 169 -10.85 -0.06 7.58
N LEU A 170 -10.44 -0.72 8.66
CA LEU A 170 -9.89 -0.05 9.85
C LEU A 170 -8.68 0.84 9.48
N SER A 171 -7.72 0.28 8.75
CA SER A 171 -6.50 0.99 8.32
C SER A 171 -6.82 2.24 7.49
N PHE A 172 -7.66 2.11 6.46
CA PHE A 172 -8.11 3.25 5.65
C PHE A 172 -8.88 4.28 6.47
N SER A 173 -9.72 3.86 7.40
CA SER A 173 -10.49 4.78 8.24
C SER A 173 -9.60 5.58 9.20
N LEU A 174 -8.62 4.92 9.83
CA LEU A 174 -7.64 5.56 10.71
C LEU A 174 -6.75 6.54 9.95
N GLN A 175 -6.26 6.14 8.78
CA GLN A 175 -5.36 6.96 7.98
C GLN A 175 -6.05 8.19 7.36
N SER A 176 -7.33 8.08 7.03
CA SER A 176 -8.16 9.20 6.55
C SER A 176 -8.76 10.05 7.67
N ALA A 177 -8.55 9.67 8.94
CA ALA A 177 -9.16 10.29 10.11
C ALA A 177 -10.71 10.37 10.06
N THR A 178 -11.36 9.41 9.36
CA THR A 178 -12.83 9.35 9.26
C THR A 178 -13.49 8.74 10.49
N GLY A 179 -12.80 7.82 11.18
CA GLY A 179 -13.28 7.19 12.42
C GLY A 179 -14.53 6.31 12.26
N LEU A 180 -14.82 5.84 11.05
CA LEU A 180 -16.03 5.11 10.70
C LEU A 180 -15.92 3.58 10.88
N SER A 181 -14.78 3.07 11.34
CA SER A 181 -14.52 1.63 11.40
C SER A 181 -15.38 0.91 12.44
N ASP A 182 -16.03 -0.18 12.03
CA ASP A 182 -16.80 -1.07 12.94
C ASP A 182 -15.94 -1.87 13.91
N ILE A 183 -14.61 -1.73 13.82
CA ILE A 183 -13.63 -2.50 14.55
C ILE A 183 -12.78 -1.55 15.36
N MET A 184 -12.54 -1.89 16.62
CA MET A 184 -11.77 -1.05 17.52
C MET A 184 -10.55 -1.80 18.09
N PRO A 185 -9.36 -1.16 18.12
CA PRO A 185 -8.17 -1.73 18.75
C PRO A 185 -8.31 -1.71 20.28
N MET A 186 -8.20 -2.88 20.90
CA MET A 186 -8.39 -3.04 22.35
C MET A 186 -7.08 -3.18 23.10
N THR A 187 -6.08 -3.85 22.52
CA THR A 187 -4.80 -4.09 23.19
C THR A 187 -3.92 -2.84 23.18
N PRO A 188 -3.04 -2.65 24.19
CA PRO A 188 -2.12 -1.51 24.21
C PRO A 188 -1.25 -1.43 22.95
N ALA A 189 -0.79 -2.58 22.44
CA ALA A 189 0.02 -2.65 21.22
C ALA A 189 -0.75 -2.15 19.98
N THR A 190 -1.98 -2.61 19.77
CA THR A 190 -2.80 -2.18 18.62
C THR A 190 -3.20 -0.72 18.71
N ARG A 191 -3.42 -0.18 19.91
CA ARG A 191 -3.69 1.24 20.12
C ARG A 191 -2.49 2.12 19.78
N ILE A 192 -1.28 1.74 20.20
CA ILE A 192 -0.05 2.46 19.83
C ILE A 192 0.13 2.45 18.31
N LEU A 193 -0.10 1.31 17.65
CA LEU A 193 -0.05 1.24 16.19
C LEU A 193 -1.10 2.12 15.52
N ALA A 194 -2.33 2.14 16.02
CA ALA A 194 -3.38 3.02 15.53
C ALA A 194 -3.02 4.50 15.69
N MET A 195 -2.46 4.90 16.83
CA MET A 195 -1.97 6.27 17.07
C MET A 195 -0.86 6.66 16.10
N LEU A 196 0.12 5.77 15.86
CA LEU A 196 1.19 5.98 14.89
C LEU A 196 0.63 6.10 13.46
N GLN A 197 -0.36 5.28 13.11
CA GLN A 197 -0.99 5.35 11.80
C GLN A 197 -1.77 6.65 11.60
N MET A 198 -2.56 7.07 12.59
CA MET A 198 -3.29 8.35 12.55
C MET A 198 -2.32 9.52 12.35
N PHE A 199 -1.23 9.55 13.12
CA PHE A 199 -0.19 10.57 12.99
C PHE A 199 0.43 10.56 11.59
N CYS A 200 0.80 9.38 11.07
CA CYS A 200 1.37 9.21 9.75
C CYS A 200 0.41 9.66 8.64
N GLY A 201 -0.87 9.29 8.72
CA GLY A 201 -1.91 9.63 7.74
C GLY A 201 -2.15 11.13 7.62
N VAL A 202 -2.33 11.81 8.75
CA VAL A 202 -2.53 13.27 8.76
C VAL A 202 -1.28 14.00 8.27
N MET A 203 -0.09 13.60 8.75
CA MET A 203 1.17 14.21 8.29
C MET A 203 1.41 13.98 6.80
N TYR A 204 1.07 12.79 6.28
CA TYR A 204 1.15 12.46 4.87
C TYR A 204 0.28 13.39 4.03
N LEU A 205 -1.01 13.53 4.38
CA LEU A 205 -1.93 14.42 3.68
C LEU A 205 -1.44 15.88 3.73
N ALA A 206 -1.03 16.35 4.91
CA ALA A 206 -0.54 17.72 5.08
C ALA A 206 0.70 18.02 4.22
N LEU A 207 1.70 17.14 4.21
CA LEU A 207 2.96 17.38 3.49
C LEU A 207 2.82 17.18 1.98
N ILE A 208 2.23 16.06 1.56
CA ILE A 208 2.18 15.69 0.15
C ILE A 208 1.18 16.56 -0.60
N VAL A 209 -0.04 16.74 -0.08
CA VAL A 209 -1.05 17.56 -0.77
C VAL A 209 -0.58 19.01 -0.86
N SER A 210 -0.01 19.57 0.22
CA SER A 210 0.56 20.92 0.21
C SER A 210 1.67 21.07 -0.84
N ARG A 211 2.60 20.11 -0.92
CA ARG A 211 3.65 20.10 -1.95
C ARG A 211 3.08 20.07 -3.37
N LEU A 212 2.12 19.19 -3.64
CA LEU A 212 1.52 19.06 -4.97
C LEU A 212 0.85 20.37 -5.41
N ILE A 213 0.10 21.01 -4.50
CA ILE A 213 -0.54 22.31 -4.75
C ILE A 213 0.52 23.39 -5.02
N ALA A 214 1.57 23.46 -4.21
CA ALA A 214 2.64 24.45 -4.36
C ALA A 214 3.34 24.33 -5.73
N LEU A 215 3.66 23.10 -6.17
CA LEU A 215 4.31 22.88 -7.47
C LEU A 215 3.37 23.12 -8.66
N GLN A 216 2.07 22.86 -8.50
CA GLN A 216 1.09 23.18 -9.54
C GLN A 216 0.98 24.69 -9.75
N TYR A 217 1.03 25.49 -8.68
CA TYR A 217 0.99 26.94 -8.74
C TYR A 217 2.23 27.53 -9.46
N ILE A 218 3.43 27.04 -9.16
CA ILE A 218 4.69 27.51 -9.77
C ILE A 218 4.70 27.29 -11.29
N ARG A 219 4.06 26.22 -11.78
CA ARG A 219 3.96 25.92 -13.22
C ARG A 219 3.09 26.92 -13.98
N HIS A 220 2.22 27.66 -13.30
CA HIS A 220 1.24 28.54 -13.92
C HIS A 220 1.62 30.03 -13.89
N ASN A 221 2.88 30.40 -13.65
CA ASN A 221 3.29 31.80 -13.80
C ASN A 221 3.29 32.15 -15.30
N PRO A 222 2.30 32.91 -15.81
CA PRO A 222 2.34 33.39 -17.18
C PRO A 222 3.53 34.33 -17.25
N ARG A 223 4.34 34.22 -18.30
CA ARG A 223 5.40 35.21 -18.58
C ARG A 223 4.77 36.60 -18.46
N GLN A 224 5.26 37.40 -17.51
CA GLN A 224 5.13 38.85 -17.61
C GLN A 224 5.87 39.24 -18.89
N ASN A 225 5.12 39.33 -19.99
CA ASN A 225 5.49 40.20 -21.09
C ASN A 225 5.39 41.62 -20.53
N ASN A 226 6.52 42.12 -20.02
CA ASN A 226 6.72 43.55 -19.93
C ASN A 226 7.40 43.94 -21.25
N ASP A 227 6.55 44.34 -22.21
CA ASP A 227 6.94 45.26 -23.28
C ASP A 227 7.22 46.66 -22.68
#